data_AF-A0A7S2NS76-F1
#
_entry.id   AF-A0A7S2NS76-F1
#
_cell.length_a   1.000
_cell.length_b   1.000
_cell.length_c   1.000
_cell.angle_alpha   90.00
_cell.angle_beta   90.00
_cell.angle_gamma   90.00
#
_symmetry.space_group_name_H-M   'P 1'
#
loop_
_entity.id
_entity.type
_entity.pdbx_description
1 polymer ?
#
loop_
_entity_poly.entity_id
_entity_poly.type
_entity_poly.pdbx_seq_one_letter_code
_entity_poly.pdbx_strand_id
1 'polypeptide(L)'
;MSFFAKLVGQRQSTGARLLERLNTATQLEDRRGAIAEFKELTAAEPVRLIDRGGMSMLVNLLRADDTQLTRDALETLSNLMDPEIPQATGDAAAAHNVK
;
A
#
# COMPACT_ATOMS: atom_id res chain seq x y z
N MET A 1 -7.13 35.30 3.99
CA MET A 1 -7.85 34.03 4.27
C MET A 1 -7.30 32.90 3.39
N SER A 2 -6.04 32.46 3.56
CA SER A 2 -5.46 31.35 2.76
C SER A 2 -4.48 30.48 3.56
N PHE A 3 -4.86 30.08 4.77
CA PHE A 3 -4.08 29.12 5.57
C PHE A 3 -4.49 27.65 5.32
N PHE A 4 -5.61 27.39 4.65
CA PHE A 4 -6.11 26.02 4.42
C PHE A 4 -5.58 25.31 3.18
N ALA A 5 -5.01 26.03 2.20
CA ALA A 5 -4.44 25.42 1.00
C ALA A 5 -3.05 24.76 1.23
N LYS A 6 -2.43 25.00 2.39
CA LYS A 6 -1.08 24.48 2.71
C LYS A 6 -1.08 23.19 3.55
N LEU A 7 -2.25 22.67 3.91
CA LEU A 7 -2.40 21.44 4.71
C LEU A 7 -2.71 20.18 3.89
N VAL A 8 -2.94 20.33 2.57
CA VAL A 8 -3.19 19.21 1.64
C VAL A 8 -1.88 18.74 0.96
N GLY A 9 -0.71 19.16 1.47
CA GLY A 9 0.58 18.95 0.80
C GLY A 9 1.47 17.83 1.33
N GLN A 10 1.28 17.28 2.53
CA GLN A 10 2.34 16.47 3.17
C GLN A 10 1.88 15.33 4.10
N ARG A 11 0.89 14.54 3.68
CA ARG A 11 0.82 13.14 4.16
C ARG A 11 0.73 12.20 2.96
N GLN A 12 1.85 11.98 2.27
CA GLN A 12 2.00 10.68 1.62
C GLN A 12 1.78 9.65 2.73
N SER A 13 0.73 8.81 2.61
CA SER A 13 0.58 7.70 3.56
C SER A 13 1.83 6.84 3.46
N THR A 14 2.20 6.18 4.56
CA THR A 14 3.36 5.29 4.64
C THR A 14 3.47 4.39 3.41
N GLY A 15 2.35 3.90 2.90
CA GLY A 15 2.26 3.13 1.66
C GLY A 15 2.77 3.81 0.39
N ALA A 16 2.43 5.07 0.14
CA ALA A 16 2.96 5.76 -1.07
C ALA A 16 4.47 5.98 -1.01
N ARG A 17 5.00 6.27 0.18
CA ARG A 17 6.47 6.39 0.35
C ARG A 17 7.17 5.07 0.13
N LEU A 18 6.59 3.97 0.60
CA LEU A 18 7.14 2.63 0.38
C LEU A 18 7.11 2.24 -1.10
N LEU A 19 6.03 2.56 -1.82
CA LEU A 19 5.96 2.34 -3.27
C LEU A 19 7.01 3.18 -4.02
N GLU A 20 7.17 4.45 -3.65
CA GLU A 20 8.21 5.32 -4.23
C GLU A 20 9.61 4.78 -3.92
N ARG A 21 9.85 4.30 -2.70
CA ARG A 21 11.11 3.71 -2.27
C ARG A 21 11.41 2.40 -3.01
N LEU A 22 10.41 1.54 -3.22
CA LEU A 22 10.53 0.33 -4.03
C LEU A 22 10.90 0.64 -5.48
N ASN A 23 10.33 1.70 -6.04
CA ASN A 23 10.58 2.10 -7.42
C ASN A 23 11.96 2.75 -7.62
N THR A 24 12.41 3.54 -6.65
CA THR A 24 13.62 4.37 -6.76
C THR A 24 14.86 3.72 -6.17
N ALA A 25 14.73 2.74 -5.27
CA ALA A 25 15.85 2.02 -4.71
C ALA A 25 16.66 1.34 -5.84
N THR A 26 17.96 1.62 -5.88
CA THR A 26 18.91 1.00 -6.81
C THR A 26 19.62 -0.19 -6.18
N GLN A 27 19.71 -0.21 -4.85
CA GLN A 27 20.29 -1.31 -4.09
C GLN A 27 19.25 -2.38 -3.80
N LEU A 28 19.68 -3.64 -3.89
CA LEU A 28 18.81 -4.79 -3.72
C LEU A 28 18.36 -4.97 -2.26
N GLU A 29 19.24 -4.69 -1.29
CA GLU A 29 18.88 -4.74 0.14
C GLU A 29 17.82 -3.71 0.51
N ASP A 30 17.91 -2.48 -0.02
CA ASP A 30 16.93 -1.43 0.21
C ASP A 30 15.55 -1.82 -0.34
N ARG A 31 15.52 -2.49 -1.51
CA ARG A 31 14.28 -3.04 -2.08
C ARG A 31 13.70 -4.14 -1.19
N ARG A 32 14.55 -5.03 -0.67
CA ARG A 32 14.13 -6.12 0.24
C ARG A 32 13.54 -5.58 1.54
N GLY A 33 14.16 -4.58 2.16
CA GLY A 33 13.62 -3.92 3.34
C GLY A 33 12.28 -3.23 3.04
N ALA A 34 12.19 -2.53 1.90
CA ALA A 34 10.97 -1.83 1.54
C ALA A 34 9.78 -2.77 1.23
N ILE A 35 10.01 -3.93 0.60
CA ILE A 35 8.92 -4.89 0.34
C ILE A 35 8.45 -5.59 1.62
N ALA A 36 9.37 -5.86 2.56
CA ALA A 36 9.01 -6.40 3.87
C ALA A 36 8.12 -5.43 4.66
N GLU A 37 8.51 -4.15 4.73
CA GLU A 37 7.70 -3.09 5.35
C GLU A 37 6.34 -2.93 4.64
N PHE A 38 6.33 -3.03 3.30
CA PHE A 38 5.11 -2.94 2.51
C PHE A 38 4.17 -4.11 2.79
N LYS A 39 4.70 -5.34 2.93
CA LYS A 39 3.96 -6.55 3.30
C LYS A 39 3.26 -6.39 4.65
N GLU A 40 3.95 -5.91 5.68
CA GLU A 40 3.34 -5.67 6.99
C GLU A 40 2.18 -4.66 6.92
N LEU A 41 2.34 -3.61 6.09
CA LEU A 41 1.31 -2.60 5.91
C LEU A 41 0.05 -3.13 5.22
N THR A 42 0.16 -4.19 4.41
CA THR A 42 -1.01 -4.83 3.78
C THR A 42 -1.98 -5.44 4.78
N ALA A 43 -1.52 -5.82 5.98
CA ALA A 43 -2.41 -6.29 7.04
C ALA A 43 -3.24 -5.15 7.66
N ALA A 44 -2.74 -3.91 7.62
CA ALA A 44 -3.37 -2.76 8.27
C ALA A 44 -4.26 -1.94 7.33
N GLU A 45 -3.81 -1.68 6.08
CA GLU A 45 -4.53 -0.81 5.14
C GLU A 45 -4.53 -1.33 3.68
N PRO A 46 -4.99 -2.57 3.41
CA PRO A 46 -4.85 -3.22 2.10
C PRO A 46 -5.50 -2.43 0.94
N VAL A 47 -6.73 -1.94 1.13
CA VAL A 47 -7.48 -1.19 0.10
C VAL A 47 -6.74 0.08 -0.33
N ARG A 48 -6.19 0.83 0.62
CA ARG A 48 -5.46 2.08 0.36
C ARG A 48 -4.16 1.86 -0.40
N LEU A 49 -3.54 0.69 -0.25
CA LEU A 49 -2.32 0.33 -0.97
C LEU A 49 -2.62 -0.06 -2.41
N ILE A 50 -3.74 -0.76 -2.64
CA ILE A 50 -4.22 -1.11 -3.98
C ILE A 50 -4.52 0.17 -4.76
N ASP A 51 -5.30 1.10 -4.20
CA ASP A 51 -5.67 2.37 -4.83
C ASP A 51 -4.45 3.23 -5.23
N ARG A 52 -3.32 3.06 -4.55
CA ARG A 52 -2.07 3.79 -4.81
C ARG A 52 -1.19 3.13 -5.88
N GLY A 53 -1.67 2.09 -6.54
CA GLY A 53 -0.92 1.36 -7.57
C GLY A 53 0.01 0.28 -7.01
N GLY A 54 -0.21 -0.15 -5.76
CA GLY A 54 0.55 -1.24 -5.15
C GLY A 54 0.49 -2.54 -5.95
N MET A 55 -0.65 -2.82 -6.60
CA MET A 55 -0.83 -4.00 -7.44
C MET A 55 0.17 -4.02 -8.61
N SER A 56 0.30 -2.91 -9.33
CA SER A 56 1.22 -2.79 -10.46
C SER A 56 2.68 -2.91 -10.02
N MET A 57 3.02 -2.38 -8.84
CA MET A 57 4.37 -2.52 -8.28
C MET A 57 4.69 -3.98 -7.95
N LEU A 58 3.77 -4.69 -7.29
CA LEU A 58 3.95 -6.10 -6.95
C LEU A 58 4.15 -6.95 -8.19
N VAL A 59 3.36 -6.74 -9.25
CA VAL A 59 3.52 -7.44 -10.53
C VAL A 59 4.88 -7.14 -11.17
N ASN A 60 5.40 -5.92 -11.05
CA ASN A 60 6.75 -5.60 -11.53
C ASN A 60 7.83 -6.31 -10.72
N LEU A 61 7.67 -6.43 -9.41
CA LEU A 61 8.61 -7.15 -8.54
C LEU A 61 8.65 -8.66 -8.82
N LEU A 62 7.56 -9.26 -9.32
CA LEU A 62 7.55 -10.66 -9.77
C LEU A 62 8.46 -10.92 -10.98
N ARG A 63 8.88 -9.88 -11.69
CA ARG A 63 9.81 -9.96 -12.82
C ARG A 63 11.26 -9.75 -12.40
N ALA A 64 11.52 -9.53 -11.11
CA ALA A 64 12.87 -9.33 -10.61
C ALA A 64 13.66 -10.65 -10.66
N ASP A 65 14.94 -10.57 -10.99
CA ASP A 65 15.88 -11.70 -10.97
C ASP A 65 16.35 -12.07 -9.55
N ASP A 66 15.51 -11.76 -8.55
CA ASP A 66 15.77 -11.99 -7.14
C ASP A 66 14.64 -12.81 -6.54
N THR A 67 14.98 -14.01 -6.08
CA THR A 67 14.01 -14.98 -5.54
C THR A 67 13.36 -14.47 -4.25
N GLN A 68 14.08 -13.69 -3.44
CA GLN A 68 13.53 -13.14 -2.19
C GLN A 68 12.49 -12.05 -2.49
N LEU A 69 12.80 -11.08 -3.35
CA LEU A 69 11.85 -10.06 -3.78
C LEU A 69 10.61 -10.67 -4.43
N THR A 70 10.79 -11.70 -5.26
CA THR A 70 9.68 -12.41 -5.89
C THR A 70 8.79 -13.10 -4.85
N ARG A 71 9.39 -13.78 -3.87
CA ARG A 71 8.66 -14.43 -2.77
C ARG A 71 7.87 -13.41 -1.95
N ASP A 72 8.51 -12.35 -1.49
CA ASP A 72 7.86 -11.32 -0.68
C ASP A 72 6.73 -10.62 -1.45
N ALA A 73 6.90 -10.41 -2.75
CA ALA A 73 5.84 -9.89 -3.61
C ALA A 73 4.66 -10.86 -3.73
N LEU A 74 4.89 -12.16 -3.89
CA LEU A 74 3.83 -13.18 -3.92
C LEU A 74 3.09 -13.29 -2.58
N GLU A 75 3.81 -13.28 -1.47
CA GLU A 75 3.20 -13.28 -0.12
C GLU A 75 2.33 -12.04 0.08
N THR A 76 2.82 -10.88 -0.34
CA THR A 76 2.06 -9.64 -0.27
C THR A 76 0.80 -9.69 -1.14
N LEU A 77 0.89 -10.25 -2.35
CA LEU A 77 -0.27 -10.47 -3.22
C LEU A 77 -1.27 -11.42 -2.58
N SER A 78 -0.80 -12.49 -1.93
CA SER A 78 -1.67 -13.42 -1.19
C SER A 78 -2.43 -12.69 -0.08
N ASN A 79 -1.75 -11.86 0.71
CA ASN A 79 -2.37 -11.08 1.77
C ASN A 79 -3.43 -10.10 1.23
N LEU A 80 -3.21 -9.54 0.04
CA LEU A 80 -4.14 -8.60 -0.61
C LEU A 80 -5.33 -9.29 -1.31
N MET A 81 -5.26 -10.59 -1.55
CA MET A 81 -6.34 -11.38 -2.16
C MET A 81 -7.11 -12.21 -1.13
N ASP A 82 -6.72 -12.16 0.15
CA ASP A 82 -7.40 -12.89 1.21
C ASP A 82 -8.82 -12.33 1.41
N PRO A 83 -9.88 -13.16 1.31
CA PRO A 83 -11.27 -12.72 1.47
C PRO A 83 -11.61 -12.16 2.86
N GLU A 84 -10.75 -12.34 3.87
CA GLU A 84 -10.92 -11.73 5.20
C GLU A 84 -10.43 -10.28 5.30
N ILE A 85 -9.91 -9.68 4.21
CA ILE A 85 -9.66 -8.24 4.19
C ILE A 85 -10.96 -7.53 4.55
N PRO A 86 -11.00 -6.73 5.63
CA PRO A 86 -12.19 -5.99 6.01
C PRO A 86 -12.61 -5.18 4.79
N GLN A 87 -13.71 -5.57 4.16
CA GLN A 87 -14.36 -4.72 3.18
C GLN A 87 -14.54 -3.40 3.90
N ALA A 88 -14.02 -2.30 3.36
CA ALA A 88 -14.22 -0.99 3.91
C ALA A 88 -15.73 -0.79 4.03
N THR A 89 -16.29 -1.08 5.20
CA THR A 89 -17.71 -1.13 5.41
C THR A 89 -18.17 0.29 5.19
N GLY A 90 -18.93 0.51 4.12
CA GLY A 90 -19.56 1.78 3.78
C GLY A 90 -20.66 2.17 4.76
N ASP A 91 -20.51 1.84 6.05
CA ASP A 91 -21.54 1.94 7.08
C ASP A 91 -21.38 3.20 7.96
N ALA A 92 -20.70 4.22 7.45
CA ALA A 92 -20.64 5.54 8.11
C ALA A 92 -21.72 6.53 7.63
N ALA A 93 -22.64 6.13 6.73
CA ALA A 93 -23.58 7.06 6.09
C ALA A 93 -25.05 6.94 6.54
N ALA A 94 -25.44 5.97 7.38
CA ALA A 94 -26.86 5.70 7.64
C ALA A 94 -27.42 6.20 8.99
N ALA A 95 -26.63 6.87 9.84
CA ALA A 95 -27.07 7.21 11.22
C ALA A 95 -27.47 8.68 11.46
N HIS A 96 -27.56 9.52 10.43
CA HIS A 96 -27.91 10.96 10.60
C HIS A 96 -29.17 11.37 9.85
N ASN A 97 -30.22 10.54 9.87
CA ASN A 97 -31.58 10.99 9.55
C ASN A 97 -32.62 10.01 10.14
N VAL A 98 -32.80 10.08 11.46
CA VAL A 98 -34.09 9.72 12.05
C VAL A 98 -34.68 11.01 12.60
N LYS A 99 -35.89 11.28 12.10
CA LYS A 99 -36.77 12.44 12.30
C LYS A 99 -36.86 12.95 13.74
#